data_AF-A0AAV4J4G9-F1
#
_entry.id   AF-A0AAV4J4G9-F1
#
_cell.length_a   1.000
_cell.length_b   1.000
_cell.length_c   1.000
_cell.angle_alpha   90.00
_cell.angle_beta   90.00
_cell.angle_gamma   90.00
#
_symmetry.space_group_name_H-M   'P 1'
#
loop_
_entity.id
_entity.type
_entity.pdbx_description
1 polymer ?
#
loop_
_entity_poly.entity_id
_entity_poly.type
_entity_poly.pdbx_seq_one_letter_code
_entity_poly.pdbx_strand_id
1 'polypeptide(L)'
;MNPRQPLTIERVTHESRYFLNDFVHGMLEADGVDGPTLEALQGAEAPRELPPEHVREIKRAIRDIMDAEEKDQKLNAQLSLVPAGKELEVTRNVSRRLFDDGVFNWGRVMGLFYVAYRLCKKAVNVVGLLRSLIETIMDFMRENVINWIFQQGGWNGLLDFLRRSTKRNILIFGGLAVAAAGVIIYKNWSIFTDQ
;
A
#
# COMPACT_ATOMS: atom_id res chain seq x y z
N MET A 1 15.94 -29.01 -0.63
CA MET A 1 14.81 -28.15 -0.20
C MET A 1 15.34 -27.21 0.86
N ASN A 2 15.37 -25.90 0.61
CA ASN A 2 15.77 -24.94 1.63
C ASN A 2 14.67 -24.96 2.72
N PRO A 3 14.96 -25.36 3.98
CA PRO A 3 13.96 -25.33 5.03
C PRO A 3 13.48 -23.88 5.16
N ARG A 4 12.18 -23.64 4.93
CA ARG A 4 11.61 -22.30 5.07
C ARG A 4 11.97 -21.82 6.47
N GLN A 5 12.74 -20.74 6.55
CA GLN A 5 13.08 -20.12 7.82
C GLN A 5 11.80 -19.85 8.62
N PRO A 6 11.84 -20.00 9.96
CA PRO A 6 10.68 -19.73 10.80
C PRO A 6 10.15 -18.32 10.54
N LEU A 7 8.83 -18.15 10.62
CA LEU A 7 8.23 -16.82 10.51
C LEU A 7 8.66 -15.98 11.73
N THR A 8 9.19 -14.79 11.49
CA THR A 8 9.55 -13.81 12.53
C THR A 8 8.96 -12.44 12.19
N ILE A 9 8.87 -11.54 13.18
CA ILE A 9 8.44 -10.15 12.95
C ILE A 9 9.39 -9.41 12.00
N GLU A 10 10.69 -9.65 12.14
CA GLU A 10 11.71 -9.10 11.24
C GLU A 10 11.49 -9.57 9.80
N ARG A 11 11.24 -10.87 9.62
CA ARG A 11 10.91 -11.47 8.33
C ARG A 11 9.67 -10.82 7.71
N VAL A 12 8.58 -10.71 8.47
CA VAL A 12 7.35 -10.04 7.99
C VAL A 12 7.62 -8.58 7.63
N THR A 13 8.47 -7.88 8.39
CA THR A 13 8.87 -6.49 8.11
C THR A 13 9.63 -6.37 6.79
N HIS A 14 10.57 -7.29 6.53
CA HIS A 14 11.30 -7.37 5.27
C HIS A 14 10.36 -7.71 4.10
N GLU A 15 9.47 -8.69 4.26
CA GLU A 15 8.45 -9.02 3.25
C GLU A 15 7.54 -7.83 2.96
N SER A 16 7.08 -7.09 3.98
CA SER A 16 6.23 -5.90 3.81
C SER A 16 6.92 -4.79 3.04
N ARG A 17 8.19 -4.50 3.35
CA ARG A 17 8.99 -3.54 2.58
C ARG A 17 9.18 -4.00 1.16
N TYR A 18 9.49 -5.28 0.99
CA TYR A 18 9.68 -5.86 -0.33
C TYR A 18 8.42 -5.65 -1.17
N PHE A 19 7.27 -6.03 -0.63
CA PHE A 19 5.98 -5.89 -1.29
C PHE A 19 5.62 -4.46 -1.63
N LEU A 20 5.80 -3.52 -0.71
CA LEU A 20 5.45 -2.13 -0.95
C LEU A 20 6.25 -1.57 -2.13
N ASN A 21 7.56 -1.78 -2.11
CA ASN A 21 8.48 -1.33 -3.17
C ASN A 21 8.17 -1.99 -4.52
N ASP A 22 8.01 -3.32 -4.52
CA ASP A 22 7.71 -4.10 -5.72
C ASP A 22 6.32 -3.78 -6.29
N PHE A 23 5.33 -3.51 -5.42
CA PHE A 23 4.01 -3.04 -5.82
C PHE A 23 4.09 -1.64 -6.44
N VAL A 24 4.70 -0.66 -5.77
CA VAL A 24 4.84 0.71 -6.29
C VAL A 24 5.55 0.71 -7.64
N HIS A 25 6.69 0.02 -7.74
CA HIS A 25 7.45 -0.12 -8.98
C HIS A 25 6.59 -0.69 -10.12
N GLY A 26 6.00 -1.87 -9.90
CA GLY A 26 5.22 -2.53 -10.94
C GLY A 26 3.94 -1.79 -11.34
N MET A 27 3.41 -0.93 -10.47
CA MET A 27 2.29 -0.05 -10.80
C MET A 27 2.72 1.18 -11.59
N LEU A 28 3.86 1.81 -11.26
CA LEU A 28 4.43 2.90 -12.06
C LEU A 28 4.74 2.43 -13.49
N GLU A 29 5.40 1.27 -13.63
CA GLU A 29 5.69 0.66 -14.93
C GLU A 29 4.42 0.38 -15.74
N ALA A 30 3.40 -0.20 -15.10
CA ALA A 30 2.15 -0.52 -15.77
C ALA A 30 1.39 0.72 -16.27
N ASP A 31 1.57 1.85 -15.58
CA ASP A 31 0.99 3.14 -15.94
C ASP A 31 1.89 3.94 -16.91
N GLY A 32 3.01 3.37 -17.36
CA GLY A 32 3.97 4.02 -18.27
C GLY A 32 4.69 5.21 -17.64
N VAL A 33 4.79 5.24 -16.32
CA VAL A 33 5.45 6.31 -15.57
C VAL A 33 6.91 5.93 -15.36
N ASP A 34 7.83 6.75 -15.88
CA ASP A 34 9.26 6.60 -15.62
C ASP A 34 9.56 6.90 -14.15
N GLY A 35 10.23 5.96 -13.48
CA GLY A 35 10.43 5.96 -12.04
C GLY A 35 11.68 5.17 -11.65
N PRO A 36 12.09 5.20 -10.37
CA PRO A 36 13.28 4.48 -9.94
C PRO A 36 13.08 2.97 -10.08
N THR A 37 14.17 2.28 -10.42
CA THR A 37 14.17 0.82 -10.51
C THR A 37 13.89 0.17 -9.15
N LEU A 38 13.43 -1.08 -9.18
CA LEU A 38 13.18 -1.83 -7.96
C LEU A 38 14.44 -1.93 -7.09
N GLU A 39 15.62 -2.10 -7.70
CA GLU A 39 16.90 -2.14 -7.00
C GLU A 39 17.18 -0.83 -6.26
N ALA A 40 16.83 0.33 -6.85
CA ALA A 40 17.00 1.63 -6.21
C ALA A 40 16.06 1.85 -5.01
N LEU A 41 14.88 1.21 -5.03
CA LEU A 41 13.91 1.24 -3.94
C LEU A 41 14.23 0.25 -2.81
N GLN A 42 14.72 -0.94 -3.15
CA GLN A 42 15.02 -2.02 -2.20
C GLN A 42 16.41 -1.95 -1.58
N GLY A 43 17.38 -1.39 -2.31
CA GLY A 43 18.80 -1.63 -2.06
C GLY A 43 19.26 -2.99 -2.63
N ALA A 44 20.57 -3.15 -2.77
CA ALA A 44 21.18 -4.26 -3.53
C ALA A 44 20.98 -5.67 -2.93
N GLU A 45 20.54 -5.79 -1.67
CA GLU A 45 20.55 -7.06 -0.92
C GLU A 45 19.20 -7.45 -0.29
N ALA A 46 18.07 -6.85 -0.72
CA ALA A 46 16.77 -7.17 -0.13
C ALA A 46 16.39 -8.65 -0.37
N PRO A 47 16.15 -9.46 0.67
CA PRO A 47 15.80 -10.87 0.50
C PRO A 47 14.42 -11.02 -0.16
N ARG A 48 14.34 -11.80 -1.25
CA ARG A 48 13.06 -12.22 -1.86
C ARG A 48 12.52 -13.45 -1.14
N GLU A 49 11.82 -13.24 -0.04
CA GLU A 49 11.43 -14.35 0.84
C GLU A 49 10.13 -15.06 0.41
N LEU A 50 9.32 -14.41 -0.43
CA LEU A 50 8.08 -14.99 -0.96
C LEU A 50 8.22 -15.44 -2.42
N PRO A 51 7.57 -16.56 -2.78
CA PRO A 51 7.57 -17.04 -4.15
C PRO A 51 6.99 -16.01 -5.13
N PRO A 52 7.57 -15.82 -6.34
CA PRO A 52 7.12 -14.82 -7.30
C PRO A 52 5.64 -14.92 -7.68
N GLU A 53 5.05 -16.13 -7.69
CA GLU A 53 3.64 -16.35 -7.98
C GLU A 53 2.71 -15.78 -6.92
N HIS A 54 3.11 -15.85 -5.65
CA HIS A 54 2.35 -15.27 -4.53
C HIS A 54 2.31 -13.76 -4.65
N VAL A 55 3.46 -13.17 -4.99
CA VAL A 55 3.58 -11.74 -5.23
C VAL A 55 2.68 -11.29 -6.36
N ARG A 56 2.68 -12.01 -7.49
CA ARG A 56 1.79 -11.72 -8.63
C ARG A 56 0.30 -11.81 -8.27
N GLU A 57 -0.09 -12.80 -7.46
CA GLU A 57 -1.48 -12.98 -7.02
C GLU A 57 -1.96 -11.80 -6.17
N ILE A 58 -1.14 -11.36 -5.20
CA ILE A 58 -1.43 -10.19 -4.37
C ILE A 58 -1.51 -8.92 -5.21
N LYS A 59 -0.53 -8.67 -6.09
CA LYS A 59 -0.54 -7.51 -7.00
C LYS A 59 -1.81 -7.47 -7.86
N ARG A 60 -2.21 -8.63 -8.39
CA ARG A 60 -3.44 -8.74 -9.19
C ARG A 60 -4.68 -8.39 -8.38
N ALA A 61 -4.80 -8.88 -7.15
CA ALA A 61 -5.95 -8.56 -6.29
C ALA A 61 -6.05 -7.06 -5.99
N ILE A 62 -4.92 -6.40 -5.69
CA ILE A 62 -4.91 -4.94 -5.49
C ILE A 62 -5.29 -4.24 -6.80
N ARG A 63 -4.77 -4.68 -7.95
CA ARG A 63 -5.13 -4.14 -9.26
C ARG A 63 -6.61 -4.26 -9.58
N ASP A 64 -7.22 -5.40 -9.33
CA ASP A 64 -8.66 -5.58 -9.52
C ASP A 64 -9.47 -4.55 -8.69
N ILE A 65 -9.03 -4.23 -7.47
CA ILE A 65 -9.63 -3.17 -6.63
C ILE A 65 -9.42 -1.80 -7.29
N MET A 66 -8.20 -1.50 -7.75
CA MET A 66 -7.89 -0.23 -8.41
C MET A 66 -8.73 -0.01 -9.67
N ASP A 67 -8.82 -1.00 -10.54
CA ASP A 67 -9.57 -0.94 -11.79
C ASP A 67 -11.08 -0.76 -11.54
N ALA A 68 -11.59 -1.25 -10.41
CA ALA A 68 -12.97 -1.02 -9.99
C ALA A 68 -13.17 0.42 -9.49
N GLU A 69 -12.22 0.96 -8.73
CA GLU A 69 -12.26 2.32 -8.15
C GLU A 69 -11.98 3.42 -9.19
N GLU A 70 -11.11 3.18 -10.17
CA GLU A 70 -10.81 4.17 -11.22
C GLU A 70 -12.01 4.49 -12.09
N LYS A 71 -12.95 3.56 -12.24
CA LYS A 71 -14.24 3.80 -12.89
C LYS A 71 -15.08 4.85 -12.15
N ASP A 72 -14.91 4.97 -10.84
CA ASP A 72 -15.64 5.94 -10.03
C ASP A 72 -15.01 7.36 -10.11
N GLN A 73 -13.76 7.49 -10.58
CA GLN A 73 -12.96 8.72 -10.72
C GLN A 73 -12.79 9.59 -9.45
N LYS A 74 -13.55 9.32 -8.39
CA LYS A 74 -13.69 10.13 -7.19
C LYS A 74 -12.40 10.23 -6.40
N LEU A 75 -11.67 9.12 -6.26
CA LEU A 75 -10.38 9.15 -5.58
C LEU A 75 -9.35 9.97 -6.38
N ASN A 76 -9.37 9.90 -7.72
CA ASN A 76 -8.47 10.69 -8.56
C ASN A 76 -8.69 12.19 -8.32
N ALA A 77 -9.95 12.60 -8.25
CA ALA A 77 -10.33 13.97 -7.92
C ALA A 77 -9.89 14.35 -6.49
N GLN A 78 -9.95 13.44 -5.51
CA GLN A 78 -9.51 13.74 -4.14
C GLN A 78 -7.98 13.82 -4.03
N LEU A 79 -7.24 12.96 -4.73
CA LEU A 79 -5.77 12.98 -4.74
C LEU A 79 -5.20 14.22 -5.43
N SER A 80 -5.91 14.78 -6.42
CA SER A 80 -5.49 16.03 -7.05
C SER A 80 -5.53 17.21 -6.07
N LEU A 81 -6.41 17.15 -5.06
CA LEU A 81 -6.51 18.17 -4.01
C LEU A 81 -5.31 18.22 -3.07
N VAL A 82 -4.48 17.17 -2.99
CA VAL A 82 -3.30 17.17 -2.12
C VAL A 82 -2.34 18.28 -2.57
N PRO A 83 -2.09 19.33 -1.77
CA PRO A 83 -1.18 20.40 -2.16
C PRO A 83 0.27 19.89 -2.26
N ALA A 84 1.07 20.55 -3.10
CA ALA A 84 2.50 20.28 -3.16
C ALA A 84 3.15 20.54 -1.79
N GLY A 85 3.97 19.60 -1.31
CA GLY A 85 4.61 19.68 0.00
C GLY A 85 3.77 19.13 1.16
N LYS A 86 2.52 18.71 0.92
CA LYS A 86 1.63 18.12 1.93
C LYS A 86 1.51 16.59 1.80
N GLU A 87 2.20 15.96 0.87
CA GLU A 87 2.08 14.54 0.56
C GLU A 87 2.43 13.64 1.76
N LEU A 88 3.48 13.98 2.52
CA LEU A 88 3.87 13.25 3.72
C LEU A 88 2.84 13.39 4.84
N GLU A 89 2.30 14.59 5.04
CA GLU A 89 1.27 14.85 6.05
C GLU A 89 -0.03 14.09 5.73
N VAL A 90 -0.46 14.14 4.46
CA VAL A 90 -1.62 13.38 4.00
C VAL A 90 -1.39 11.88 4.14
N THR A 91 -0.21 11.37 3.77
CA THR A 91 0.13 9.95 3.94
C THR A 91 0.00 9.49 5.39
N ARG A 92 0.56 10.26 6.34
CA ARG A 92 0.45 9.95 7.77
C ARG A 92 -1.00 9.95 8.25
N ASN A 93 -1.76 10.98 7.86
CA ASN A 93 -3.16 11.12 8.27
C ASN A 93 -4.04 10.00 7.70
N VAL A 94 -3.86 9.63 6.43
CA VAL A 94 -4.60 8.52 5.83
C VAL A 94 -4.23 7.21 6.50
N SER A 95 -2.94 6.94 6.69
CA SER A 95 -2.46 5.72 7.33
C SER A 95 -3.05 5.58 8.74
N ARG A 96 -2.95 6.62 9.58
CA ARG A 96 -3.53 6.61 10.93
C ARG A 96 -5.04 6.38 10.91
N ARG A 97 -5.77 7.17 10.10
CA ARG A 97 -7.24 7.15 10.10
C ARG A 97 -7.85 5.88 9.50
N LEU A 98 -7.12 5.18 8.64
CA LEU A 98 -7.56 3.87 8.12
C LEU A 98 -7.63 2.79 9.21
N PHE A 99 -6.89 2.94 10.32
CA PHE A 99 -6.79 1.93 11.38
C PHE A 99 -7.15 2.47 12.78
N ASP A 100 -7.67 3.69 12.88
CA ASP A 100 -7.94 4.41 14.15
C ASP A 100 -9.05 3.76 14.99
N ASP A 101 -9.91 2.94 14.38
CA ASP A 101 -10.94 2.16 15.07
C ASP A 101 -10.43 0.83 15.65
N GLY A 102 -9.13 0.53 15.51
CA GLY A 102 -8.50 -0.70 16.00
C GLY A 102 -8.83 -1.95 15.17
N VAL A 103 -9.55 -1.83 14.05
CA VAL A 103 -9.94 -2.97 13.21
C VAL A 103 -8.89 -3.19 12.11
N PHE A 104 -8.22 -4.34 12.15
CA PHE A 104 -7.24 -4.74 11.15
C PHE A 104 -7.79 -5.86 10.25
N ASN A 105 -7.70 -5.66 8.94
CA ASN A 105 -8.07 -6.65 7.94
C ASN A 105 -7.29 -6.44 6.63
N TRP A 106 -7.24 -7.48 5.80
CA TRP A 106 -6.52 -7.46 4.53
C TRP A 106 -7.04 -6.41 3.53
N GLY A 107 -8.34 -6.11 3.55
CA GLY A 107 -8.92 -5.04 2.73
C GLY A 107 -8.28 -3.68 2.99
N ARG A 108 -8.08 -3.33 4.27
CA ARG A 108 -7.42 -2.08 4.67
C ARG A 108 -5.92 -2.07 4.38
N VAL A 109 -5.23 -3.21 4.54
CA VAL A 109 -3.81 -3.33 4.17
C VAL A 109 -3.64 -3.10 2.66
N MET A 110 -4.47 -3.73 1.83
CA MET A 110 -4.47 -3.49 0.38
C MET A 110 -4.85 -2.05 0.02
N GLY A 111 -5.83 -1.46 0.74
CA GLY A 111 -6.20 -0.05 0.58
C GLY A 111 -5.05 0.92 0.91
N LEU A 112 -4.27 0.64 1.97
CA LEU A 112 -3.07 1.40 2.31
C LEU A 112 -2.03 1.34 1.19
N PHE A 113 -1.77 0.15 0.63
CA PHE A 113 -0.85 -0.04 -0.50
C PHE A 113 -1.31 0.73 -1.73
N TYR A 114 -2.62 0.75 -2.00
CA TYR A 114 -3.15 1.54 -3.09
C TYR A 114 -2.91 3.04 -2.92
N VAL A 115 -3.27 3.59 -1.76
CA VAL A 115 -3.05 5.03 -1.47
C VAL A 115 -1.57 5.38 -1.55
N ALA A 116 -0.71 4.51 -1.00
CA ALA A 116 0.74 4.64 -1.09
C ALA A 116 1.20 4.79 -2.54
N TYR A 117 0.82 3.86 -3.41
CA TYR A 117 1.11 3.94 -4.83
C TYR A 117 0.65 5.26 -5.45
N ARG A 118 -0.58 5.69 -5.17
CA ARG A 118 -1.15 6.90 -5.77
C ARG A 118 -0.40 8.17 -5.38
N LEU A 119 0.04 8.27 -4.12
CA LEU A 119 0.85 9.39 -3.64
C LEU A 119 2.29 9.30 -4.19
N CYS A 120 2.85 8.11 -4.27
CA CYS A 120 4.15 7.86 -4.91
C CYS A 120 4.16 8.27 -6.39
N LYS A 121 3.10 7.95 -7.15
CA LYS A 121 2.95 8.37 -8.56
C LYS A 121 2.97 9.89 -8.71
N LYS A 122 2.36 10.63 -7.79
CA LYS A 122 2.39 12.11 -7.79
C LYS A 122 3.78 12.66 -7.47
N ALA A 123 4.56 11.94 -6.67
CA ALA A 123 5.90 12.33 -6.22
C ALA A 123 7.06 11.75 -7.07
N VAL A 124 6.77 11.00 -8.14
CA VAL A 124 7.77 10.18 -8.86
C VAL A 124 8.95 11.00 -9.39
N ASN A 125 8.70 12.24 -9.81
CA ASN A 125 9.72 13.16 -10.33
C ASN A 125 10.64 13.74 -9.22
N VAL A 126 10.31 13.50 -7.96
CA VAL A 126 11.08 13.98 -6.79
C VAL A 126 11.49 12.74 -5.98
N VAL A 127 12.58 12.10 -6.40
CA VAL A 127 13.06 10.82 -5.82
C VAL A 127 13.19 10.87 -4.28
N GLY A 128 13.62 12.01 -3.72
CA GLY A 128 13.71 12.20 -2.26
C GLY A 128 12.34 12.15 -1.57
N LEU A 129 11.30 12.73 -2.19
CA LEU A 129 9.93 12.69 -1.68
C LEU A 129 9.35 11.28 -1.81
N LEU A 130 9.56 10.62 -2.94
CA LEU A 130 9.13 9.23 -3.16
C LEU A 130 9.71 8.29 -2.08
N ARG A 131 11.02 8.37 -1.82
CA ARG A 131 11.67 7.59 -0.75
C ARG A 131 11.06 7.92 0.62
N SER A 132 10.83 9.19 0.90
CA SER A 132 10.24 9.64 2.17
C SER A 132 8.80 9.13 2.36
N LEU A 133 8.02 9.03 1.29
CA LEU A 133 6.67 8.47 1.32
C LEU A 133 6.71 6.97 1.67
N ILE A 134 7.55 6.20 0.98
CA ILE A 134 7.73 4.77 1.24
C ILE A 134 8.17 4.54 2.69
N GLU A 135 9.16 5.31 3.18
CA GLU A 135 9.58 5.20 4.57
C GLU A 135 8.45 5.54 5.56
N THR A 136 7.70 6.61 5.29
CA THR A 136 6.56 7.01 6.14
C THR A 136 5.52 5.89 6.26
N ILE A 137 5.24 5.18 5.17
CA ILE A 137 4.30 4.05 5.17
C ILE A 137 4.91 2.86 5.92
N MET A 138 6.19 2.58 5.71
CA MET A 138 6.87 1.47 6.39
C MET A 138 6.99 1.70 7.89
N ASP A 139 7.24 2.93 8.34
CA ASP A 139 7.24 3.30 9.75
C ASP A 139 5.87 3.07 10.37
N PHE A 140 4.81 3.56 9.71
CA PHE A 140 3.45 3.29 10.14
C PHE A 140 3.14 1.79 10.22
N MET A 141 3.55 1.02 9.20
CA MET A 141 3.34 -0.43 9.19
C MET A 141 4.07 -1.10 10.35
N ARG A 142 5.35 -0.78 10.59
CA ARG A 142 6.15 -1.34 11.69
C ARG A 142 5.47 -1.14 13.04
N GLU A 143 4.98 0.08 13.28
CA GLU A 143 4.37 0.46 14.55
C GLU A 143 2.98 -0.15 14.75
N ASN A 144 2.19 -0.32 13.68
CA ASN A 144 0.75 -0.56 13.82
C ASN A 144 0.27 -1.87 13.16
N VAL A 145 0.87 -2.29 12.03
CA VAL A 145 0.29 -3.31 11.14
C VAL A 145 1.09 -4.61 11.14
N ILE A 146 2.41 -4.56 11.29
CA ILE A 146 3.29 -5.73 11.16
C ILE A 146 2.93 -6.83 12.17
N ASN A 147 2.68 -6.47 13.44
CA ASN A 147 2.29 -7.43 14.47
C ASN A 147 1.01 -8.18 14.08
N TRP A 148 0.03 -7.47 13.50
CA TRP A 148 -1.19 -8.10 13.00
C TRP A 148 -0.90 -9.03 11.82
N ILE A 149 -0.11 -8.60 10.83
CA ILE A 149 0.28 -9.44 9.68
C ILE A 149 0.96 -10.72 10.17
N PHE A 150 1.86 -10.62 11.14
CA PHE A 150 2.52 -11.77 11.74
C PHE A 150 1.55 -12.74 12.40
N GLN A 151 0.56 -12.22 13.16
CA GLN A 151 -0.50 -13.04 13.76
C GLN A 151 -1.38 -13.74 12.71
N GLN A 152 -1.48 -13.21 11.49
CA GLN A 152 -2.15 -13.86 10.36
C GLN A 152 -1.31 -14.95 9.68
N GLY A 153 -0.12 -15.28 10.20
CA GLY A 153 0.82 -16.20 9.53
C GLY A 153 1.67 -15.54 8.44
N GLY A 154 1.85 -14.22 8.53
CA GLY A 154 2.58 -13.43 7.55
C GLY A 154 1.77 -13.18 6.29
N TRP A 155 2.45 -12.83 5.20
CA TRP A 155 1.79 -12.53 3.93
C TRP A 155 1.19 -13.76 3.23
N ASN A 156 1.53 -14.98 3.65
CA ASN A 156 0.80 -16.17 3.22
C ASN A 156 -0.66 -16.14 3.71
N GLY A 157 -0.94 -15.51 4.85
CA GLY A 157 -2.31 -15.29 5.34
C GLY A 157 -3.15 -14.44 4.38
N LEU A 158 -2.54 -13.51 3.65
CA LEU A 158 -3.23 -12.76 2.60
C LEU A 158 -3.60 -13.66 1.43
N LEU A 159 -2.71 -14.55 1.01
CA LEU A 159 -3.00 -15.48 -0.08
C LEU A 159 -4.14 -16.42 0.29
N ASP A 160 -4.11 -16.96 1.51
CA ASP A 160 -5.20 -17.80 2.00
C ASP A 160 -6.51 -17.03 2.05
N PHE A 161 -6.49 -15.76 2.48
CA PHE A 161 -7.65 -14.88 2.42
C PHE A 161 -8.15 -14.67 0.99
N LEU A 162 -7.26 -14.38 0.03
CA LEU A 162 -7.61 -14.15 -1.37
C LEU A 162 -8.21 -15.40 -2.02
N ARG A 163 -7.66 -16.58 -1.71
CA ARG A 163 -8.12 -17.87 -2.25
C ARG A 163 -9.45 -18.33 -1.64
N ARG A 164 -9.70 -18.00 -0.38
CA ARG A 164 -10.96 -18.33 0.31
C ARG A 164 -12.07 -17.32 0.03
N SER A 165 -11.72 -16.08 -0.29
CA SER A 165 -12.68 -15.01 -0.52
C SER A 165 -13.19 -15.00 -1.96
N THR A 166 -14.45 -14.63 -2.15
CA THR A 166 -14.94 -14.34 -3.50
C THR A 166 -14.35 -13.02 -4.00
N LYS A 167 -14.11 -12.91 -5.32
CA LYS A 167 -13.66 -11.66 -5.95
C LYS A 167 -14.56 -10.47 -5.55
N ARG A 168 -15.88 -10.69 -5.51
CA ARG A 168 -16.85 -9.66 -5.08
C ARG A 168 -16.56 -9.16 -3.65
N ASN A 169 -16.26 -10.05 -2.71
CA ASN A 169 -15.96 -9.65 -1.34
C ASN A 169 -14.64 -8.89 -1.26
N ILE A 170 -13.61 -9.33 -1.99
CA ILE A 170 -12.32 -8.63 -2.07
C ILE A 170 -12.52 -7.20 -2.59
N LEU A 171 -13.30 -7.05 -3.67
CA LEU A 171 -13.63 -5.75 -4.24
C LEU A 171 -14.41 -4.86 -3.27
N ILE A 172 -15.40 -5.40 -2.55
CA ILE A 172 -16.18 -4.64 -1.56
C ILE A 172 -15.29 -4.15 -0.41
N PHE A 173 -14.54 -5.06 0.23
CA PHE A 173 -13.71 -4.68 1.38
C PHE A 173 -12.55 -3.77 0.99
N GLY A 174 -11.93 -4.02 -0.16
CA GLY A 174 -10.91 -3.15 -0.75
C GLY A 174 -11.47 -1.77 -1.07
N GLY A 175 -12.55 -1.70 -1.86
CA GLY A 175 -13.18 -0.45 -2.27
C GLY A 175 -13.65 0.40 -1.09
N LEU A 176 -14.21 -0.21 -0.03
CA LEU A 176 -14.55 0.53 1.19
C LEU A 176 -13.34 1.18 1.86
N ALA A 177 -12.20 0.49 1.91
CA ALA A 177 -10.97 1.06 2.45
C ALA A 177 -10.46 2.23 1.57
N VAL A 178 -10.56 2.08 0.25
CA VAL A 178 -10.19 3.13 -0.71
C VAL A 178 -11.08 4.36 -0.57
N ALA A 179 -12.40 4.19 -0.52
CA ALA A 179 -13.36 5.27 -0.35
C ALA A 179 -13.12 6.01 0.98
N ALA A 180 -12.81 5.28 2.07
CA ALA A 180 -12.46 5.89 3.35
C ALA A 180 -11.20 6.75 3.24
N ALA A 181 -10.15 6.25 2.59
CA ALA A 181 -8.94 7.02 2.31
C ALA A 181 -9.22 8.30 1.52
N GLY A 182 -10.07 8.20 0.49
CA GLY A 182 -10.51 9.35 -0.31
C GLY A 182 -11.20 10.43 0.53
N VAL A 183 -12.12 10.04 1.40
CA VAL A 183 -12.78 10.97 2.35
C VAL A 183 -11.77 11.62 3.29
N ILE A 184 -10.77 10.88 3.77
CA ILE A 184 -9.71 11.42 4.62
C ILE A 184 -8.88 12.46 3.87
N ILE A 185 -8.50 12.18 2.62
CA ILE A 185 -7.75 13.11 1.76
C ILE A 185 -8.55 14.39 1.54
N TYR A 186 -9.84 14.29 1.22
CA TYR A 186 -10.72 15.45 1.04
C TYR A 186 -10.80 16.31 2.31
N LYS A 187 -10.95 15.68 3.48
CA LYS A 187 -10.98 16.39 4.77
C LYS A 187 -9.66 17.07 5.10
N ASN A 188 -8.51 16.48 4.75
CA ASN A 188 -7.22 17.14 4.93
C ASN A 188 -7.13 18.39 4.05
N TRP A 189 -7.57 18.30 2.78
CA TRP A 189 -7.56 19.44 1.87
C TRP A 189 -8.40 20.61 2.39
N SER A 190 -9.63 20.38 2.87
CA SER A 190 -10.48 21.47 3.37
C SER A 190 -9.82 22.22 4.53
N ILE A 191 -9.10 21.51 5.40
CA ILE A 191 -8.34 22.11 6.51
C ILE A 191 -7.20 22.98 5.98
N PHE A 192 -6.52 22.57 4.90
CA PHE A 192 -5.43 23.34 4.30
C PHE A 192 -5.90 24.59 3.55
N THR A 193 -7.15 24.64 3.10
CA THR A 193 -7.70 25.80 2.36
C THR A 193 -8.37 26.84 3.25
N ASP A 194 -8.71 26.48 4.49
CA ASP A 194 -9.35 27.37 5.46
C ASP A 194 -8.34 28.16 6.33
N GLN A 195 -7.03 28.08 6.02
CA GLN A 195 -5.93 28.82 6.65
C GLN A 195 -5.37 29.90 5.73
#